data_AF-A0A2V7K8D3-F1
#
_entry.id   AF-A0A2V7K8D3-F1
#
_cell.length_a   1.000
_cell.length_b   1.000
_cell.length_c   1.000
_cell.angle_alpha   90.00
_cell.angle_beta   90.00
_cell.angle_gamma   90.00
#
_symmetry.space_group_name_H-M   'P 1'
#
loop_
_entity.id
_entity.type
_entity.pdbx_description
1 polymer ?
#
loop_
_entity_poly.entity_id
_entity_poly.type
_entity_poly.pdbx_seq_one_letter_code
_entity_poly.pdbx_strand_id
1 'polypeptide(L)'
;MPGQRGSGRQHRRRPRAPHTARRHGADLDHARRDPEEDLRVEDGVLGRPSLRLALRSDAGRDESRHRHDRRRQARHTLGRIACTSASESWPRCSSPSPPRRSRRRAKATNLYLHADGTLSFDAPAPEARGATYRAYVSDPANPVPYRQRPITPTYPAGDWRTWEVQDQRFVDQRPDVVTFVSVPLDHDLTITGEVAADLFVSTSGSDADVVVKLIDVYPEDAQPNTWDPEAGPAPGQYARSVNGYELPIAMEVRRGRYLASYEHPHPLTPNTPLEWKIPLRDRDHVFLKGHRLMVQVQSTWFPLIDRNPQKFVPSIYAATAADFIKATQRVYCSPTLPSHIALPVVP
;
A
#
# COMPACT_ATOMS: atom_id res chain seq x y z
N MET A 1 -33.64 19.23 74.84
CA MET A 1 -32.89 18.30 75.70
C MET A 1 -31.97 17.47 74.82
N PRO A 2 -30.66 17.37 75.14
CA PRO A 2 -29.58 17.27 74.16
C PRO A 2 -28.62 16.08 74.40
N GLY A 3 -27.67 15.90 73.49
CA GLY A 3 -26.37 15.24 73.73
C GLY A 3 -25.44 15.54 72.54
N GLN A 4 -24.59 16.57 72.56
CA GLN A 4 -23.26 16.69 73.20
C GLN A 4 -22.29 15.56 72.82
N ARG A 5 -20.98 15.74 72.61
CA ARG A 5 -20.02 16.83 72.27
C ARG A 5 -18.63 16.15 72.35
N GLY A 6 -17.63 16.69 71.66
CA GLY A 6 -16.19 16.42 71.88
C GLY A 6 -15.45 16.24 70.54
N SER A 7 -14.78 17.22 69.94
CA SER A 7 -13.68 18.12 70.34
C SER A 7 -12.29 17.46 70.36
N GLY A 8 -11.39 17.91 69.46
CA GLY A 8 -9.95 17.61 69.49
C GLY A 8 -9.18 18.38 68.40
N ARG A 9 -8.44 19.42 68.81
CA ARG A 9 -7.70 20.43 68.02
C ARG A 9 -6.53 19.85 67.20
N GLN A 10 -6.36 20.24 65.93
CA GLN A 10 -5.36 21.20 65.41
C GLN A 10 -3.95 21.18 66.02
N HIS A 11 -2.93 20.88 65.20
CA HIS A 11 -1.71 21.68 65.11
C HIS A 11 -1.06 21.60 63.71
N ARG A 12 -0.93 22.76 63.07
CA ARG A 12 -0.09 23.02 61.88
C ARG A 12 1.40 23.00 62.27
N ARG A 13 2.27 22.56 61.36
CA ARG A 13 3.59 23.18 61.07
C ARG A 13 4.23 22.55 59.81
N ARG A 14 4.33 23.33 58.73
CA ARG A 14 5.38 23.30 57.69
C ARG A 14 6.32 24.49 57.98
N PRO A 15 7.46 24.71 57.28
CA PRO A 15 8.38 23.80 56.59
C PRO A 15 9.85 24.05 57.01
N ARG A 16 10.84 23.28 56.52
CA ARG A 16 12.24 23.72 56.37
C ARG A 16 13.06 22.76 55.47
N ALA A 17 13.58 23.29 54.36
CA ALA A 17 14.90 22.96 53.81
C ALA A 17 15.89 24.02 54.38
N PRO A 18 17.23 23.86 54.43
CA PRO A 18 18.10 23.58 53.26
C PRO A 18 19.40 22.76 53.55
N HIS A 19 20.05 22.21 52.51
CA HIS A 19 21.49 22.45 52.20
C HIS A 19 22.06 21.52 51.09
N THR A 20 22.46 22.20 50.02
CA THR A 20 23.62 22.08 49.12
C THR A 20 24.75 21.04 49.32
N ALA A 21 25.22 20.56 48.15
CA ALA A 21 26.62 20.49 47.65
C ALA A 21 27.32 19.12 47.55
N ARG A 22 27.56 18.69 46.30
CA ARG A 22 28.86 18.35 45.64
C ARG A 22 28.52 17.69 44.28
N ARG A 23 28.59 18.40 43.15
CA ARG A 23 29.75 18.56 42.25
C ARG A 23 30.61 17.30 42.09
N HIS A 24 30.38 16.56 41.02
CA HIS A 24 31.45 15.94 40.22
C HIS A 24 31.15 16.25 38.75
N GLY A 25 32.00 17.10 38.17
CA GLY A 25 32.21 17.15 36.72
C GLY A 25 33.37 16.23 36.37
N ALA A 26 33.24 15.60 35.21
CA ALA A 26 34.29 15.02 34.38
C ALA A 26 33.57 14.58 33.08
N ASP A 27 34.05 14.78 31.87
CA ASP A 27 35.12 15.60 31.32
C ASP A 27 34.80 15.73 29.83
N LEU A 28 35.11 16.87 29.23
CA LEU A 28 34.98 17.13 27.80
C LEU A 28 36.32 16.76 27.16
N ASP A 29 36.35 15.62 26.46
CA ASP A 29 37.22 15.33 25.31
C ASP A 29 37.47 13.82 25.28
N HIS A 30 36.80 13.11 24.38
CA HIS A 30 37.36 11.93 23.71
C HIS A 30 36.76 11.87 22.30
N ALA A 31 37.02 12.95 21.54
CA ALA A 31 36.91 12.94 20.09
C ALA A 31 38.32 12.85 19.52
N ARG A 32 38.74 11.66 19.09
CA ARG A 32 39.72 11.46 18.00
C ARG A 32 39.88 9.97 17.68
N ARG A 33 39.47 9.66 16.44
CA ARG A 33 40.13 8.76 15.46
C ARG A 33 40.20 7.26 15.74
N ASP A 34 39.54 6.47 14.90
CA ASP A 34 40.11 5.59 13.85
C ASP A 34 39.02 4.61 13.32
N PRO A 35 39.22 3.84 12.23
CA PRO A 35 38.87 4.21 10.84
C PRO A 35 37.79 3.28 10.23
N GLU A 36 37.43 3.55 8.97
CA GLU A 36 36.62 2.65 8.13
C GLU A 36 37.19 1.22 8.09
N GLU A 37 36.36 0.22 8.39
CA GLU A 37 36.63 -1.17 8.00
C GLU A 37 35.33 -1.94 7.71
N ASP A 38 35.18 -2.32 6.44
CA ASP A 38 34.44 -3.45 5.85
C ASP A 38 33.30 -4.13 6.63
N LEU A 39 32.05 -3.79 6.28
CA LEU A 39 30.89 -4.65 6.49
C LEU A 39 30.82 -5.71 5.38
N ARG A 40 31.38 -6.89 5.65
CA ARG A 40 31.04 -8.14 4.94
C ARG A 40 29.80 -8.75 5.60
N VAL A 41 28.77 -9.01 4.80
CA VAL A 41 27.57 -9.77 5.22
C VAL A 41 27.81 -11.23 4.85
N GLU A 42 27.86 -12.11 5.85
CA GLU A 42 27.89 -13.56 5.66
C GLU A 42 26.45 -14.13 5.67
N ASP A 43 26.13 -14.88 4.61
CA ASP A 43 24.93 -15.70 4.45
C ASP A 43 25.02 -16.97 5.30
N GLY A 44 23.94 -17.34 6.00
CA GLY A 44 23.95 -18.45 6.95
C GLY A 44 22.59 -19.11 7.23
N VAL A 45 22.14 -19.91 6.25
CA VAL A 45 21.46 -21.23 6.38
C VAL A 45 20.06 -21.34 7.03
N LEU A 46 19.08 -21.62 6.16
CA LEU A 46 17.78 -22.22 6.44
C LEU A 46 17.90 -23.70 6.84
N GLY A 47 17.30 -24.08 7.98
CA GLY A 47 17.17 -25.47 8.41
C GLY A 47 15.77 -26.03 8.18
N ARG A 48 15.61 -26.91 7.18
CA ARG A 48 14.96 -28.25 7.22
C ARG A 48 14.62 -28.77 5.81
N PRO A 49 14.64 -30.09 5.56
CA PRO A 49 14.94 -30.66 4.25
C PRO A 49 13.73 -31.36 3.62
N SER A 50 13.16 -30.78 2.57
CA SER A 50 12.46 -31.52 1.51
C SER A 50 11.93 -30.59 0.43
N LEU A 51 12.83 -29.89 -0.26
CA LEU A 51 12.58 -29.40 -1.62
C LEU A 51 13.93 -29.38 -2.35
N ARG A 52 14.17 -30.34 -3.24
CA ARG A 52 15.37 -30.34 -4.09
C ARG A 52 15.12 -29.36 -5.23
N LEU A 53 15.57 -28.12 -5.07
CA LEU A 53 15.70 -27.19 -6.18
C LEU A 53 16.85 -27.69 -7.07
N ALA A 54 16.52 -28.19 -8.26
CA ALA A 54 17.53 -28.58 -9.25
C ALA A 54 18.15 -27.30 -9.85
N LEU A 55 19.19 -26.79 -9.21
CA LEU A 55 20.04 -25.76 -9.77
C LEU A 55 20.88 -26.38 -10.90
N ARG A 56 20.74 -25.87 -12.12
CA ARG A 56 21.64 -26.20 -13.24
C ARG A 56 23.09 -25.81 -12.89
N SER A 57 24.05 -26.61 -13.34
CA SER A 57 25.48 -26.56 -13.01
C SER A 57 26.27 -25.32 -13.50
N ASP A 58 25.63 -24.29 -14.02
CA ASP A 58 26.34 -23.17 -14.66
C ASP A 58 26.56 -21.95 -13.75
N ALA A 59 26.13 -22.01 -12.48
CA ALA A 59 26.31 -20.90 -11.53
C ALA A 59 27.75 -20.76 -10.98
N GLY A 60 28.68 -21.67 -11.32
CA GLY A 60 30.03 -21.70 -10.75
C GLY A 60 31.19 -21.31 -11.68
N ARG A 61 30.94 -20.85 -12.91
CA ARG A 61 32.02 -20.62 -13.90
C ARG A 61 32.37 -19.16 -14.20
N ASP A 62 31.70 -18.18 -13.61
CA ASP A 62 31.90 -16.77 -13.99
C ASP A 62 32.84 -15.98 -13.05
N GLU A 63 33.28 -16.55 -11.91
CA GLU A 63 34.11 -15.83 -10.92
C GLU A 63 35.63 -15.98 -11.08
N SER A 64 36.14 -16.76 -12.05
CA SER A 64 37.59 -17.05 -12.14
C SER A 64 38.34 -16.40 -13.30
N ARG A 65 37.74 -15.48 -14.05
CA ARG A 65 38.45 -14.74 -15.11
C ARG A 65 38.07 -13.28 -15.07
N HIS A 66 38.85 -12.47 -14.34
CA HIS A 66 39.17 -11.06 -14.65
C HIS A 66 39.95 -10.41 -13.49
N ARG A 67 41.17 -10.91 -13.20
CA ARG A 67 42.24 -10.07 -12.68
C ARG A 67 43.09 -9.68 -13.89
N HIS A 68 43.24 -8.38 -14.13
CA HIS A 68 43.79 -7.74 -15.34
C HIS A 68 42.78 -7.55 -16.49
N ASP A 69 41.97 -6.49 -16.41
CA ASP A 69 41.92 -5.44 -17.44
C ASP A 69 41.02 -4.26 -16.97
N ARG A 70 41.49 -3.50 -15.98
CA ARG A 70 40.78 -2.28 -15.51
C ARG A 70 41.07 -1.13 -16.45
N ARG A 71 40.38 -1.03 -17.60
CA ARG A 71 40.14 0.23 -18.34
C ARG A 71 39.26 0.10 -19.60
N ARG A 72 38.21 -0.75 -19.62
CA ARG A 72 37.26 -0.72 -20.78
C ARG A 72 35.84 -1.28 -20.60
N GLN A 73 35.27 -1.30 -19.39
CA GLN A 73 33.91 -1.84 -19.17
C GLN A 73 33.07 -1.13 -18.09
N ALA A 74 33.16 0.21 -18.01
CA ALA A 74 32.30 1.02 -17.15
C ALA A 74 30.99 1.47 -17.83
N ARG A 75 30.39 0.61 -18.66
CA ARG A 75 29.03 0.80 -19.19
C ARG A 75 28.38 -0.59 -19.28
N HIS A 76 27.16 -0.71 -18.77
CA HIS A 76 26.33 -1.93 -18.70
C HIS A 76 26.43 -2.74 -17.40
N THR A 77 25.94 -2.16 -16.31
CA THR A 77 25.30 -2.93 -15.24
C THR A 77 24.05 -2.16 -14.82
N LEU A 78 22.95 -2.38 -15.56
CA LEU A 78 21.62 -1.85 -15.27
C LEU A 78 20.69 -3.04 -15.02
N GLY A 79 19.87 -2.90 -13.98
CA GLY A 79 19.23 -3.98 -13.23
C GLY A 79 18.37 -4.96 -14.02
N ARG A 80 18.34 -6.20 -13.52
CA ARG A 80 17.34 -7.20 -13.89
C ARG A 80 16.14 -7.02 -12.96
N ILE A 81 14.98 -6.68 -13.53
CA ILE A 81 13.69 -6.75 -12.86
C ILE A 81 13.25 -8.22 -12.87
N ALA A 82 12.82 -8.74 -11.72
CA ALA A 82 12.19 -10.07 -11.66
C ALA A 82 10.80 -9.98 -12.32
N CYS A 83 10.60 -10.74 -13.39
CA CYS A 83 9.37 -10.75 -14.20
C CYS A 83 8.43 -11.87 -13.75
N THR A 84 7.12 -11.60 -13.96
CA THR A 84 5.93 -12.47 -13.92
C THR A 84 5.54 -13.07 -12.56
N SER A 85 4.47 -12.52 -11.95
CA SER A 85 3.83 -13.10 -10.76
C SER A 85 2.71 -14.12 -11.04
N ALA A 86 2.23 -14.22 -12.29
CA ALA A 86 1.09 -15.08 -12.66
C ALA A 86 1.48 -16.23 -13.61
N SER A 87 2.35 -16.00 -14.59
CA SER A 87 2.93 -17.09 -15.38
C SER A 87 4.20 -17.59 -14.68
N GLU A 88 4.23 -18.84 -14.21
CA GLU A 88 5.40 -19.46 -13.55
C GLU A 88 6.67 -19.56 -14.46
N SER A 89 6.68 -18.93 -15.63
CA SER A 89 7.76 -18.92 -16.60
C SER A 89 8.54 -17.61 -16.58
N TRP A 90 9.85 -17.69 -16.35
CA TRP A 90 10.77 -16.55 -16.51
C TRP A 90 11.06 -16.30 -17.99
N PRO A 91 10.62 -15.20 -18.62
CA PRO A 91 11.12 -14.84 -19.93
C PRO A 91 12.61 -14.46 -19.83
N ARG A 92 13.45 -15.06 -20.68
CA ARG A 92 14.89 -14.72 -20.76
C ARG A 92 15.04 -13.30 -21.33
N CYS A 93 15.23 -12.31 -20.46
CA CYS A 93 15.56 -10.94 -20.85
C CYS A 93 17.09 -10.81 -20.99
N SER A 94 17.60 -10.85 -22.22
CA SER A 94 19.05 -10.84 -22.52
C SER A 94 19.67 -9.45 -22.72
N SER A 95 19.04 -8.37 -22.22
CA SER A 95 19.59 -7.02 -22.31
C SER A 95 19.03 -6.08 -21.23
N PRO A 96 19.78 -5.04 -20.76
CA PRO A 96 19.29 -3.99 -19.84
C PRO A 96 18.28 -3.02 -20.50
N SER A 97 17.75 -3.42 -21.65
CA SER A 97 16.75 -2.73 -22.44
C SER A 97 15.89 -3.83 -23.07
N PRO A 98 14.58 -3.65 -23.23
CA PRO A 98 13.71 -4.76 -23.63
C PRO A 98 14.17 -5.35 -24.98
N PRO A 99 14.40 -6.68 -25.06
CA PRO A 99 14.91 -7.34 -26.26
C PRO A 99 13.98 -7.08 -27.46
N ARG A 100 14.59 -6.86 -28.64
CA ARG A 100 13.92 -6.48 -29.90
C ARG A 100 12.97 -7.53 -30.49
N ARG A 101 12.63 -8.60 -29.76
CA ARG A 101 11.85 -9.74 -30.27
C ARG A 101 10.60 -10.08 -29.45
N SER A 102 9.92 -9.03 -28.97
CA SER A 102 8.45 -8.95 -28.79
C SER A 102 8.08 -7.60 -28.16
N ARG A 103 8.60 -6.49 -28.69
CA ARG A 103 8.07 -5.16 -28.34
C ARG A 103 6.71 -4.97 -29.03
N ARG A 104 5.71 -5.73 -28.62
CA ARG A 104 4.36 -5.19 -28.68
C ARG A 104 4.36 -4.03 -27.68
N ARG A 105 4.48 -2.81 -28.21
CA ARG A 105 4.55 -1.60 -27.39
C ARG A 105 3.28 -1.58 -26.55
N ALA A 106 3.44 -1.61 -25.22
CA ALA A 106 2.32 -1.45 -24.31
C ALA A 106 1.52 -0.21 -24.72
N LYS A 107 0.21 -0.39 -24.86
CA LYS A 107 -0.73 0.66 -25.20
C LYS A 107 -1.41 1.12 -23.90
N ALA A 108 -1.24 2.41 -23.58
CA ALA A 108 -2.00 3.03 -22.51
C ALA A 108 -3.50 2.85 -22.80
N THR A 109 -4.18 2.14 -21.89
CA THR A 109 -5.58 1.75 -22.01
C THR A 109 -6.25 2.08 -20.68
N ASN A 110 -7.34 2.85 -20.74
CA ASN A 110 -8.00 3.35 -19.54
C ASN A 110 -9.07 2.36 -19.08
N LEU A 111 -8.96 1.94 -17.83
CA LEU A 111 -9.98 1.18 -17.12
C LEU A 111 -10.81 2.17 -16.28
N TYR A 112 -12.01 2.49 -16.76
CA TYR A 112 -12.88 3.51 -16.20
C TYR A 112 -13.70 2.98 -15.01
N LEU A 113 -13.86 3.84 -14.01
CA LEU A 113 -14.72 3.61 -12.86
C LEU A 113 -16.12 4.14 -13.20
N HIS A 114 -17.14 3.32 -12.94
CA HIS A 114 -18.55 3.66 -13.16
C HIS A 114 -19.31 3.81 -11.83
N ALA A 115 -20.30 4.70 -11.80
CA ALA A 115 -21.01 5.06 -10.58
C ALA A 115 -21.84 3.92 -9.97
N ASP A 116 -22.16 2.89 -10.75
CA ASP A 116 -22.82 1.66 -10.30
C ASP A 116 -21.86 0.67 -9.60
N GLY A 117 -20.56 0.97 -9.56
CA GLY A 117 -19.53 0.12 -8.97
C GLY A 117 -18.87 -0.83 -9.97
N THR A 118 -19.11 -0.68 -11.26
CA THR A 118 -18.44 -1.48 -12.29
C THR A 118 -17.13 -0.86 -12.75
N LEU A 119 -16.24 -1.70 -13.29
CA LEU A 119 -15.08 -1.29 -14.09
C LEU A 119 -15.28 -1.73 -15.54
N SER A 120 -15.00 -0.84 -16.48
CA SER A 120 -15.02 -1.15 -17.92
C SER A 120 -13.95 -0.36 -18.67
N PHE A 121 -13.50 -0.89 -19.80
CA PHE A 121 -12.68 -0.17 -20.76
C PHE A 121 -13.49 0.86 -21.58
N ASP A 122 -14.82 0.77 -21.51
CA ASP A 122 -15.71 1.78 -22.08
C ASP A 122 -15.81 2.98 -21.15
N ALA A 123 -15.55 4.18 -21.70
CA ALA A 123 -15.70 5.42 -20.98
C ALA A 123 -17.19 5.68 -20.62
N PRO A 124 -17.49 6.38 -19.51
CA PRO A 124 -18.85 6.78 -19.18
C PRO A 124 -19.51 7.52 -20.35
N ALA A 125 -20.66 7.03 -20.81
CA ALA A 125 -21.37 7.59 -21.97
C ALA A 125 -21.93 8.99 -21.66
N PRO A 126 -21.89 9.96 -22.60
CA PRO A 126 -22.44 11.31 -22.41
C PRO A 126 -23.90 11.33 -21.93
N GLU A 127 -24.69 10.38 -22.41
CA GLU A 127 -26.11 10.21 -22.10
C GLU A 127 -26.40 9.35 -20.86
N ALA A 128 -25.37 8.87 -20.16
CA ALA A 128 -25.52 8.06 -18.97
C ALA A 128 -26.39 8.79 -17.92
N ARG A 129 -27.57 8.23 -17.63
CA ARG A 129 -28.50 8.75 -16.62
C ARG A 129 -28.23 8.03 -15.31
N GLY A 130 -27.94 8.78 -14.25
CA GLY A 130 -27.72 8.19 -12.93
C GLY A 130 -26.83 9.03 -12.02
N ALA A 131 -26.32 8.39 -10.96
CA ALA A 131 -25.32 8.99 -10.10
C ALA A 131 -24.04 9.30 -10.90
N THR A 132 -23.41 10.43 -10.60
CA THR A 132 -22.16 10.88 -11.26
C THR A 132 -20.92 10.60 -10.42
N TYR A 133 -21.11 10.04 -9.23
CA TYR A 133 -20.05 9.70 -8.29
C TYR A 133 -20.51 8.60 -7.33
N ARG A 134 -19.55 7.95 -6.68
CA ARG A 134 -19.77 7.15 -5.46
C ARG A 134 -19.18 7.87 -4.28
N ALA A 135 -19.84 7.79 -3.12
CA ALA A 135 -19.44 8.49 -1.92
C ALA A 135 -19.25 7.54 -0.74
N TYR A 136 -18.32 7.89 0.15
CA TYR A 136 -18.08 7.19 1.40
C TYR A 136 -17.69 8.18 2.50
N VAL A 137 -17.93 7.82 3.75
CA VAL A 137 -17.54 8.65 4.90
C VAL A 137 -16.26 8.09 5.47
N SER A 138 -15.19 8.88 5.43
CA SER A 138 -13.93 8.56 6.06
C SER A 138 -13.89 9.13 7.48
N ASP A 139 -13.67 8.26 8.46
CA ASP A 139 -13.64 8.57 9.89
C ASP A 139 -12.26 8.28 10.48
N PRO A 140 -11.44 9.30 10.79
CA PRO A 140 -10.13 9.09 11.39
C PRO A 140 -10.16 8.40 12.77
N ALA A 141 -11.31 8.30 13.43
CA ALA A 141 -11.47 7.53 14.66
C ALA A 141 -11.60 6.02 14.41
N ASN A 142 -11.98 5.62 13.19
CA ASN A 142 -12.08 4.23 12.75
C ASN A 142 -11.36 4.03 11.39
N PRO A 143 -10.03 4.27 11.33
CA PRO A 143 -9.31 4.22 10.07
C PRO A 143 -9.31 2.80 9.49
N VAL A 144 -9.34 2.71 8.16
CA VAL A 144 -9.15 1.45 7.44
C VAL A 144 -7.74 0.94 7.74
N PRO A 145 -7.62 -0.28 8.31
CA PRO A 145 -6.32 -0.83 8.61
C PRO A 145 -5.62 -1.31 7.34
N TYR A 146 -4.29 -1.17 7.26
CA TYR A 146 -3.52 -1.62 6.08
C TYR A 146 -3.39 -3.14 5.97
N ARG A 147 -3.65 -3.85 7.07
CA ARG A 147 -3.67 -5.32 7.18
C ARG A 147 -4.79 -5.75 8.13
N GLN A 148 -5.20 -7.01 8.02
CA GLN A 148 -6.16 -7.61 8.96
C GLN A 148 -5.63 -7.47 10.40
N ARG A 149 -6.49 -7.00 11.31
CA ARG A 149 -6.15 -6.87 12.73
C ARG A 149 -6.30 -8.23 13.43
N PRO A 150 -5.51 -8.52 14.49
CA PRO A 150 -4.43 -7.69 15.04
C PRO A 150 -3.19 -7.63 14.13
N ILE A 151 -2.51 -6.49 14.12
CA ILE A 151 -1.34 -6.26 13.27
C ILE A 151 -0.07 -6.57 14.06
N THR A 152 0.75 -7.50 13.55
CA THR A 152 2.05 -7.84 14.14
C THR A 152 3.03 -6.66 14.06
N PRO A 153 4.00 -6.55 14.99
CA PRO A 153 5.11 -5.60 14.87
C PRO A 153 5.84 -5.71 13.52
N THR A 154 6.41 -4.59 13.06
CA THR A 154 7.13 -4.49 11.77
C THR A 154 8.46 -5.27 11.77
N TYR A 155 9.15 -5.29 12.91
CA TYR A 155 10.47 -5.88 13.08
C TYR A 155 10.55 -6.70 14.38
N PRO A 156 11.49 -7.67 14.48
CA PRO A 156 12.39 -8.16 13.44
C PRO A 156 11.73 -9.15 12.45
N ALA A 157 10.60 -9.76 12.86
CA ALA A 157 9.83 -10.76 12.13
C ALA A 157 8.33 -10.40 12.15
N GLY A 158 7.51 -11.18 11.43
CA GLY A 158 6.07 -10.96 11.28
C GLY A 158 5.70 -10.68 9.82
N ASP A 159 4.42 -10.38 9.60
CA ASP A 159 3.86 -10.39 8.23
C ASP A 159 4.05 -9.07 7.48
N TRP A 160 4.93 -8.19 7.99
CA TRP A 160 5.33 -6.98 7.28
C TRP A 160 5.91 -7.31 5.90
N ARG A 161 6.82 -8.28 5.79
CA ARG A 161 7.53 -8.54 4.52
C ARG A 161 6.63 -8.95 3.36
N THR A 162 5.41 -9.42 3.63
CA THR A 162 4.45 -9.90 2.64
C THR A 162 3.17 -9.07 2.63
N TRP A 163 3.14 -7.91 3.30
CA TRP A 163 1.91 -7.13 3.47
C TRP A 163 1.29 -6.69 2.13
N GLU A 164 2.12 -6.38 1.13
CA GLU A 164 1.68 -5.95 -0.20
C GLU A 164 1.05 -7.05 -1.05
N VAL A 165 1.04 -8.31 -0.59
CA VAL A 165 0.36 -9.43 -1.30
C VAL A 165 -0.76 -10.03 -0.46
N GLN A 166 -1.13 -9.39 0.66
CA GLN A 166 -2.21 -9.87 1.50
C GLN A 166 -3.58 -9.55 0.91
N ASP A 167 -4.48 -10.49 1.08
CA ASP A 167 -5.87 -10.45 0.68
C ASP A 167 -6.58 -9.16 1.14
N GLN A 168 -7.27 -8.50 0.22
CA GLN A 168 -8.02 -7.27 0.52
C GLN A 168 -9.48 -7.51 0.91
N ARG A 169 -9.98 -8.76 0.90
CA ARG A 169 -11.37 -9.10 1.29
C ARG A 169 -11.76 -8.61 2.69
N PHE A 170 -10.80 -8.47 3.62
CA PHE A 170 -11.09 -7.99 4.98
C PHE A 170 -11.52 -6.53 5.07
N VAL A 171 -11.25 -5.74 4.02
CA VAL A 171 -11.74 -4.36 3.89
C VAL A 171 -12.82 -4.20 2.84
N ASP A 172 -13.09 -5.22 2.02
CA ASP A 172 -14.22 -5.19 1.12
C ASP A 172 -15.53 -5.07 1.92
N GLN A 173 -16.52 -4.41 1.34
CA GLN A 173 -17.81 -4.06 1.97
C GLN A 173 -17.74 -3.14 3.20
N ARG A 174 -16.56 -2.67 3.61
CA ARG A 174 -16.50 -1.59 4.59
C ARG A 174 -17.15 -0.33 4.02
N PRO A 175 -17.97 0.40 4.81
CA PRO A 175 -18.67 1.60 4.31
C PRO A 175 -17.75 2.79 4.02
N ASP A 176 -16.49 2.73 4.45
CA ASP A 176 -15.44 3.73 4.23
C ASP A 176 -14.43 3.33 3.14
N VAL A 177 -14.77 2.31 2.33
CA VAL A 177 -14.02 1.84 1.16
C VAL A 177 -15.00 1.72 -0.02
N VAL A 178 -14.71 2.35 -1.16
CA VAL A 178 -15.49 2.14 -2.38
C VAL A 178 -14.77 1.16 -3.29
N THR A 179 -15.43 0.05 -3.58
CA THR A 179 -14.94 -1.02 -4.46
C THR A 179 -15.60 -0.92 -5.83
N PHE A 180 -14.80 -1.00 -6.89
CA PHE A 180 -15.23 -1.13 -8.28
C PHE A 180 -14.71 -2.45 -8.85
N VAL A 181 -15.51 -3.16 -9.63
CA VAL A 181 -15.13 -4.50 -10.13
C VAL A 181 -15.57 -4.71 -11.58
N SER A 182 -14.73 -5.37 -12.38
CA SER A 182 -15.09 -5.76 -13.74
C SER A 182 -15.95 -7.03 -13.76
N VAL A 183 -16.52 -7.33 -14.93
CA VAL A 183 -16.92 -8.71 -15.26
C VAL A 183 -15.67 -9.63 -15.27
N PRO A 184 -15.83 -10.96 -15.16
CA PRO A 184 -14.71 -11.88 -15.37
C PRO A 184 -14.11 -11.66 -16.75
N LEU A 185 -12.79 -11.65 -16.82
CA LEU A 185 -12.07 -11.54 -18.08
C LEU A 185 -12.35 -12.77 -18.95
N ASP A 186 -12.64 -12.55 -20.22
CA ASP A 186 -12.87 -13.62 -21.21
C ASP A 186 -11.56 -14.11 -21.87
N HIS A 187 -10.48 -13.36 -21.71
CA HIS A 187 -9.12 -13.67 -22.13
C HIS A 187 -8.08 -13.10 -21.16
N ASP A 188 -6.84 -13.58 -21.23
CA ASP A 188 -5.73 -13.06 -20.42
C ASP A 188 -5.42 -11.60 -20.79
N LEU A 189 -5.30 -10.74 -19.79
CA LEU A 189 -4.91 -9.33 -19.94
C LEU A 189 -3.50 -9.14 -19.39
N THR A 190 -2.54 -8.88 -20.27
CA THR A 190 -1.15 -8.60 -19.87
C THR A 190 -0.89 -7.10 -19.74
N ILE A 191 -0.30 -6.68 -18.62
CA ILE A 191 0.19 -5.32 -18.41
C ILE A 191 1.70 -5.33 -18.18
N THR A 192 2.43 -4.43 -18.85
CA THR A 192 3.88 -4.27 -18.65
C THR A 192 4.28 -2.80 -18.78
N GLY A 193 4.64 -2.16 -17.67
CA GLY A 193 5.10 -0.77 -17.61
C GLY A 193 4.44 0.03 -16.49
N GLU A 194 4.46 1.35 -16.62
CA GLU A 194 3.90 2.28 -15.62
C GLU A 194 2.37 2.16 -15.55
N VAL A 195 1.86 1.96 -14.34
CA VAL A 195 0.44 2.05 -14.00
C VAL A 195 0.21 3.36 -13.26
N ALA A 196 -0.90 4.04 -13.55
CA ALA A 196 -1.30 5.25 -12.82
C ALA A 196 -2.81 5.29 -12.59
N ALA A 197 -3.22 5.92 -11.50
CA ALA A 197 -4.61 6.28 -11.26
C ALA A 197 -4.80 7.78 -11.51
N ASP A 198 -5.71 8.12 -12.41
CA ASP A 198 -6.17 9.49 -12.65
C ASP A 198 -7.61 9.58 -12.13
N LEU A 199 -7.76 10.02 -10.88
CA LEU A 199 -9.05 10.06 -10.20
C LEU A 199 -9.56 11.49 -10.03
N PHE A 200 -10.85 11.70 -10.25
CA PHE A 200 -11.54 12.93 -9.90
C PHE A 200 -12.20 12.74 -8.53
N VAL A 201 -11.69 13.43 -7.51
CA VAL A 201 -12.13 13.25 -6.12
C VAL A 201 -12.39 14.59 -5.45
N SER A 202 -13.44 14.65 -4.63
CA SER A 202 -13.71 15.77 -3.71
C SER A 202 -13.89 15.26 -2.28
N THR A 203 -13.52 16.08 -1.30
CA THR A 203 -13.74 15.84 0.13
C THR A 203 -14.64 16.92 0.71
N SER A 204 -15.49 16.62 1.69
CA SER A 204 -16.20 17.65 2.46
C SER A 204 -15.30 18.39 3.46
N GLY A 205 -14.09 17.89 3.68
CA GLY A 205 -13.06 18.52 4.51
C GLY A 205 -12.17 19.49 3.71
N SER A 206 -11.07 19.94 4.34
CA SER A 206 -10.06 20.81 3.70
C SER A 206 -8.69 20.14 3.52
N ASP A 207 -8.60 18.85 3.82
CA ASP A 207 -7.49 17.96 3.49
C ASP A 207 -8.06 16.54 3.35
N ALA A 208 -7.33 15.64 2.71
CA ALA A 208 -7.68 14.22 2.61
C ALA A 208 -6.48 13.41 2.13
N ASP A 209 -6.42 12.14 2.49
CA ASP A 209 -5.61 11.17 1.76
C ASP A 209 -6.54 10.39 0.83
N VAL A 210 -6.04 10.02 -0.36
CA VAL A 210 -6.71 9.12 -1.30
C VAL A 210 -5.77 7.96 -1.56
N VAL A 211 -6.19 6.78 -1.13
CA VAL A 211 -5.51 5.51 -1.32
C VAL A 211 -6.22 4.78 -2.45
N VAL A 212 -5.46 4.27 -3.41
CA VAL A 212 -5.97 3.52 -4.55
C VAL A 212 -5.26 2.17 -4.62
N LYS A 213 -6.03 1.12 -4.86
CA LYS A 213 -5.51 -0.24 -5.06
C LYS A 213 -6.02 -0.77 -6.39
N LEU A 214 -5.13 -1.27 -7.23
CA LEU A 214 -5.45 -2.15 -8.35
C LEU A 214 -5.27 -3.60 -7.88
N ILE A 215 -6.31 -4.39 -8.01
CA ILE A 215 -6.43 -5.73 -7.44
C ILE A 215 -6.77 -6.72 -8.57
N ASP A 216 -6.12 -7.88 -8.53
CA ASP A 216 -6.47 -9.08 -9.29
C ASP A 216 -7.36 -9.98 -8.41
N VAL A 217 -8.61 -10.17 -8.81
CA VAL A 217 -9.57 -11.00 -8.08
C VAL A 217 -9.60 -12.38 -8.69
N TYR A 218 -9.23 -13.36 -7.88
CA TYR A 218 -9.18 -14.75 -8.30
C TYR A 218 -10.60 -15.32 -8.41
N PRO A 219 -10.85 -16.29 -9.31
CA PRO A 219 -12.11 -17.04 -9.33
C PRO A 219 -12.41 -17.72 -7.98
N GLU A 220 -13.68 -17.97 -7.70
CA GLU A 220 -14.11 -18.73 -6.50
C GLU A 220 -13.69 -20.21 -6.55
N ASP A 221 -13.19 -20.67 -7.69
CA ASP A 221 -12.68 -22.02 -7.96
C ASP A 221 -11.22 -22.02 -8.44
N ALA A 222 -10.45 -20.97 -8.13
CA ALA A 222 -9.05 -20.82 -8.51
C ALA A 222 -8.14 -21.99 -8.07
N GLN A 223 -8.52 -22.70 -7.01
CA GLN A 223 -7.89 -23.94 -6.58
C GLN A 223 -8.95 -25.00 -6.24
N PRO A 224 -8.64 -26.30 -6.43
CA PRO A 224 -9.50 -27.37 -5.96
C PRO A 224 -9.63 -27.34 -4.43
N ASN A 225 -10.80 -27.73 -3.95
CA ASN A 225 -11.07 -27.87 -2.53
C ASN A 225 -10.20 -29.00 -1.95
N THR A 226 -9.59 -28.76 -0.79
CA THR A 226 -8.72 -29.73 -0.11
C THR A 226 -9.41 -30.48 1.02
N TRP A 227 -10.72 -30.27 1.20
CA TRP A 227 -11.54 -30.93 2.21
C TRP A 227 -12.41 -32.03 1.59
N ASP A 228 -12.90 -32.91 2.45
CA ASP A 228 -13.86 -33.95 2.07
C ASP A 228 -15.20 -33.30 1.64
N PRO A 229 -15.73 -33.61 0.44
CA PRO A 229 -16.96 -32.98 -0.07
C PRO A 229 -18.20 -33.19 0.79
N GLU A 230 -18.31 -34.33 1.49
CA GLU A 230 -19.46 -34.65 2.35
C GLU A 230 -19.35 -33.97 3.72
N ALA A 231 -18.13 -33.83 4.25
CA ALA A 231 -17.87 -33.19 5.53
C ALA A 231 -17.73 -31.65 5.45
N GLY A 232 -17.33 -31.11 4.30
CA GLY A 232 -17.07 -29.69 4.11
C GLY A 232 -15.74 -29.20 4.73
N PRO A 233 -15.43 -27.89 4.61
CA PRO A 233 -14.18 -27.32 5.12
C PRO A 233 -14.19 -27.22 6.65
N ALA A 234 -13.04 -27.45 7.27
CA ALA A 234 -12.84 -27.11 8.67
C ALA A 234 -12.95 -25.59 8.90
N PRO A 235 -13.31 -25.12 10.11
CA PRO A 235 -13.38 -23.68 10.40
C PRO A 235 -12.10 -22.93 10.00
N GLY A 236 -12.27 -21.88 9.20
CA GLY A 236 -11.17 -21.06 8.68
C GLY A 236 -10.29 -21.73 7.62
N GLN A 237 -10.61 -22.93 7.13
CA GLN A 237 -9.89 -23.56 6.02
C GLN A 237 -10.19 -22.84 4.69
N TYR A 238 -11.46 -22.53 4.40
CA TYR A 238 -11.84 -21.80 3.18
C TYR A 238 -11.19 -20.42 3.10
N ALA A 239 -11.16 -19.69 4.22
CA ALA A 239 -10.52 -18.37 4.31
C ALA A 239 -9.00 -18.38 4.06
N ARG A 240 -8.35 -19.57 4.11
CA ARG A 240 -6.93 -19.74 3.78
C ARG A 240 -6.70 -20.15 2.32
N SER A 241 -7.75 -20.38 1.55
CA SER A 241 -7.65 -20.69 0.13
C SER A 241 -7.47 -19.42 -0.70
N VAL A 242 -6.94 -19.58 -1.92
CA VAL A 242 -6.86 -18.49 -2.91
C VAL A 242 -8.16 -18.31 -3.72
N ASN A 243 -9.21 -19.07 -3.42
CA ASN A 243 -10.52 -18.89 -4.06
C ASN A 243 -11.10 -17.55 -3.67
N GLY A 244 -11.45 -16.72 -4.64
CA GLY A 244 -11.94 -15.36 -4.42
C GLY A 244 -10.90 -14.40 -3.82
N TYR A 245 -9.61 -14.74 -3.84
CA TYR A 245 -8.56 -13.91 -3.25
C TYR A 245 -8.47 -12.56 -3.98
N GLU A 246 -8.45 -11.47 -3.20
CA GLU A 246 -8.25 -10.12 -3.73
C GLU A 246 -6.77 -9.76 -3.62
N LEU A 247 -5.96 -10.13 -4.63
CA LEU A 247 -4.53 -9.90 -4.66
C LEU A 247 -4.23 -8.47 -5.12
N PRO A 248 -3.70 -7.58 -4.27
CA PRO A 248 -3.30 -6.26 -4.72
C PRO A 248 -2.06 -6.34 -5.63
N ILE A 249 -2.20 -5.83 -6.85
CA ILE A 249 -1.12 -5.74 -7.85
C ILE A 249 -0.36 -4.43 -7.70
N ALA A 250 -1.06 -3.35 -7.38
CA ALA A 250 -0.46 -2.06 -7.10
C ALA A 250 -1.31 -1.27 -6.11
N MET A 251 -0.66 -0.56 -5.19
CA MET A 251 -1.35 0.24 -4.19
C MET A 251 -0.51 1.48 -3.85
N GLU A 252 -1.14 2.65 -3.80
CA GLU A 252 -0.49 3.89 -3.38
C GLU A 252 -1.44 4.84 -2.68
N VAL A 253 -0.86 5.83 -2.01
CA VAL A 253 -1.58 6.94 -1.37
C VAL A 253 -1.11 8.27 -1.93
N ARG A 254 -2.05 9.17 -2.16
CA ARG A 254 -1.78 10.58 -2.43
C ARG A 254 -2.39 11.44 -1.35
N ARG A 255 -1.61 12.37 -0.82
CA ARG A 255 -2.03 13.33 0.19
C ARG A 255 -2.44 14.66 -0.44
N GLY A 256 -3.68 15.07 -0.18
CA GLY A 256 -4.41 16.12 -0.88
C GLY A 256 -3.80 17.50 -0.77
N ARG A 257 -3.30 17.88 0.41
CA ARG A 257 -2.62 19.17 0.60
C ARG A 257 -1.45 19.42 -0.36
N TYR A 258 -0.91 18.39 -1.01
CA TYR A 258 0.23 18.50 -1.92
C TYR A 258 -0.13 18.38 -3.40
N LEU A 259 -1.41 18.42 -3.78
CA LEU A 259 -1.82 18.29 -5.19
C LEU A 259 -1.24 19.39 -6.08
N ALA A 260 -1.23 20.64 -5.59
CA ALA A 260 -0.70 21.79 -6.33
C ALA A 260 0.83 21.93 -6.24
N SER A 261 1.43 21.52 -5.12
CA SER A 261 2.87 21.57 -4.89
C SER A 261 3.30 20.55 -3.85
N TYR A 262 4.41 19.84 -4.11
CA TYR A 262 5.02 18.94 -3.13
C TYR A 262 5.75 19.69 -1.99
N GLU A 263 6.10 20.95 -2.20
CA GLU A 263 6.87 21.77 -1.26
C GLU A 263 5.98 22.68 -0.42
N HIS A 264 4.88 23.16 -1.02
CA HIS A 264 3.98 24.12 -0.40
C HIS A 264 2.59 23.51 -0.25
N PRO A 265 2.20 23.10 0.97
CA PRO A 265 0.89 22.50 1.17
C PRO A 265 -0.22 23.55 1.08
N HIS A 266 -1.30 23.22 0.38
CA HIS A 266 -2.48 24.07 0.23
C HIS A 266 -3.75 23.36 0.73
N PRO A 267 -4.69 24.06 1.37
CA PRO A 267 -5.97 23.47 1.73
C PRO A 267 -6.75 23.09 0.47
N LEU A 268 -7.43 21.95 0.52
CA LEU A 268 -8.45 21.60 -0.46
C LEU A 268 -9.68 22.48 -0.26
N THR A 269 -10.34 22.85 -1.36
CA THR A 269 -11.65 23.51 -1.28
C THR A 269 -12.72 22.44 -1.06
N PRO A 270 -13.51 22.51 0.04
CA PRO A 270 -14.54 21.52 0.33
C PRO A 270 -15.53 21.32 -0.83
N ASN A 271 -15.83 20.06 -1.14
CA ASN A 271 -16.77 19.61 -2.17
C ASN A 271 -16.43 20.03 -3.61
N THR A 272 -15.23 20.52 -3.88
CA THR A 272 -14.75 20.81 -5.23
C THR A 272 -14.01 19.58 -5.78
N PRO A 273 -14.45 18.99 -6.92
CA PRO A 273 -13.71 17.91 -7.58
C PRO A 273 -12.36 18.42 -8.06
N LEU A 274 -11.30 17.68 -7.74
CA LEU A 274 -9.96 17.89 -8.28
C LEU A 274 -9.47 16.60 -8.92
N GLU A 275 -8.55 16.72 -9.87
CA GLU A 275 -7.83 15.58 -10.42
C GLU A 275 -6.68 15.18 -9.47
N TRP A 276 -6.61 13.88 -9.16
CA TRP A 276 -5.59 13.26 -8.34
C TRP A 276 -4.83 12.28 -9.22
N LYS A 277 -3.62 12.69 -9.63
CA LYS A 277 -2.68 11.83 -10.36
C LYS A 277 -1.85 11.04 -9.36
N ILE A 278 -1.99 9.72 -9.38
CA ILE A 278 -1.36 8.81 -8.41
C ILE A 278 -0.57 7.75 -9.18
N PRO A 279 0.77 7.86 -9.25
CA PRO A 279 1.59 6.87 -9.96
C PRO A 279 1.61 5.57 -9.15
N LEU A 280 1.11 4.46 -9.71
CA LEU A 280 1.07 3.13 -9.09
C LEU A 280 2.32 2.29 -9.37
N ARG A 281 3.39 2.95 -9.88
CA ARG A 281 4.69 2.40 -10.28
C ARG A 281 4.61 1.41 -11.45
N ASP A 282 5.76 0.88 -11.84
CA ASP A 282 5.86 -0.14 -12.88
C ASP A 282 5.33 -1.49 -12.40
N ARG A 283 4.54 -2.14 -13.26
CA ARG A 283 4.00 -3.49 -13.06
C ARG A 283 4.22 -4.35 -14.29
N ASP A 284 4.44 -5.63 -14.05
CA ASP A 284 4.53 -6.68 -15.07
C ASP A 284 3.70 -7.88 -14.59
N HIS A 285 2.46 -7.94 -15.06
CA HIS A 285 1.45 -8.85 -14.54
C HIS A 285 0.49 -9.31 -15.63
N VAL A 286 -0.06 -10.51 -15.48
CA VAL A 286 -1.10 -11.06 -16.35
C VAL A 286 -2.31 -11.36 -15.49
N PHE A 287 -3.39 -10.62 -15.71
CA PHE A 287 -4.70 -10.98 -15.16
C PHE A 287 -5.24 -12.11 -16.03
N LEU A 288 -5.39 -13.29 -15.45
CA LEU A 288 -5.78 -14.48 -16.21
C LEU A 288 -7.25 -14.44 -16.59
N LYS A 289 -7.61 -15.14 -17.66
CA LYS A 289 -9.01 -15.42 -18.00
C LYS A 289 -9.76 -15.96 -16.77
N GLY A 290 -10.98 -15.45 -16.55
CA GLY A 290 -11.83 -15.78 -15.41
C GLY A 290 -11.58 -14.92 -14.17
N HIS A 291 -10.41 -14.31 -14.04
CA HIS A 291 -10.15 -13.32 -12.99
C HIS A 291 -10.96 -12.03 -13.24
N ARG A 292 -11.03 -11.16 -12.24
CA ARG A 292 -11.61 -9.81 -12.38
C ARG A 292 -10.58 -8.75 -12.04
N LEU A 293 -10.69 -7.61 -12.70
CA LEU A 293 -10.03 -6.39 -12.28
C LEU A 293 -10.86 -5.77 -11.16
N MET A 294 -10.21 -5.32 -10.09
CA MET A 294 -10.84 -4.58 -9.02
C MET A 294 -10.04 -3.31 -8.69
N VAL A 295 -10.77 -2.25 -8.35
CA VAL A 295 -10.21 -1.01 -7.83
C VAL A 295 -10.86 -0.68 -6.51
N GLN A 296 -10.08 -0.55 -5.44
CA GLN A 296 -10.56 -0.04 -4.16
C GLN A 296 -10.02 1.38 -3.94
N VAL A 297 -10.89 2.29 -3.48
CA VAL A 297 -10.52 3.64 -3.07
C VAL A 297 -10.95 3.89 -1.62
N GLN A 298 -10.03 4.41 -0.81
CA GLN A 298 -10.24 4.71 0.61
C GLN A 298 -9.41 5.93 1.04
N SER A 299 -9.61 6.43 2.26
CA SER A 299 -8.93 7.67 2.72
C SER A 299 -8.10 7.53 3.99
N THR A 300 -7.86 6.30 4.44
CA THR A 300 -6.95 6.00 5.55
C THR A 300 -6.24 4.68 5.26
N TRP A 301 -5.02 4.51 5.77
CA TRP A 301 -4.26 3.27 5.61
C TRP A 301 -3.39 3.00 6.84
N PHE A 302 -4.06 2.78 7.96
CA PHE A 302 -3.44 2.87 9.29
C PHE A 302 -2.97 1.50 9.81
N PRO A 303 -1.89 1.40 10.62
CA PRO A 303 -0.94 2.44 11.01
C PRO A 303 0.24 2.64 10.03
N LEU A 304 0.16 2.11 8.80
CA LEU A 304 1.23 2.30 7.81
C LEU A 304 1.42 3.78 7.48
N ILE A 305 0.32 4.47 7.17
CA ILE A 305 0.28 5.91 6.94
C ILE A 305 -0.42 6.56 8.14
N ASP A 306 0.14 7.68 8.61
CA ASP A 306 -0.49 8.48 9.64
C ASP A 306 -1.85 8.99 9.16
N ARG A 307 -2.81 9.10 10.08
CA ARG A 307 -4.15 9.54 9.71
C ARG A 307 -4.10 10.99 9.24
N ASN A 308 -4.68 11.27 8.09
CA ASN A 308 -4.97 12.65 7.70
C ASN A 308 -6.11 13.18 8.61
N PRO A 309 -5.97 14.38 9.22
CA PRO A 309 -7.04 14.99 10.03
C PRO A 309 -8.32 15.30 9.24
N GLN A 310 -8.23 15.33 7.91
CA GLN A 310 -9.26 15.77 6.96
C GLN A 310 -9.63 17.26 7.09
N LYS A 311 -8.84 17.97 7.88
CA LYS A 311 -8.84 19.41 8.08
C LYS A 311 -7.41 19.89 7.85
N PHE A 312 -7.25 20.91 7.03
CA PHE A 312 -5.95 21.51 6.83
C PHE A 312 -5.43 22.12 8.14
N VAL A 313 -4.29 21.62 8.58
CA VAL A 313 -3.52 22.14 9.72
C VAL A 313 -2.09 22.42 9.26
N PRO A 314 -1.36 23.38 9.87
CA PRO A 314 0.01 23.70 9.46
C PRO A 314 0.95 22.49 9.43
N SER A 315 0.82 21.58 10.40
CA SER A 315 1.57 20.32 10.46
C SER A 315 0.68 19.19 10.98
N ILE A 316 0.61 18.07 10.24
CA ILE A 316 -0.15 16.88 10.68
C ILE A 316 0.50 16.25 11.92
N TYR A 317 1.82 16.30 12.04
CA TYR A 317 2.54 15.83 13.23
C TYR A 317 2.16 16.59 14.51
N ALA A 318 1.71 17.83 14.37
CA ALA A 318 1.24 18.66 15.49
C ALA A 318 -0.29 18.71 15.60
N ALA A 319 -1.02 17.89 14.83
CA ALA A 319 -2.47 17.84 14.87
C ALA A 319 -2.96 17.42 16.25
N THR A 320 -3.96 18.12 16.76
CA THR A 320 -4.61 17.78 18.04
C THR A 320 -5.77 16.83 17.80
N ALA A 321 -6.27 16.20 18.87
CA ALA A 321 -7.44 15.32 18.77
C ALA A 321 -8.67 16.02 18.12
N ALA A 322 -8.82 17.33 18.34
CA ALA A 322 -9.93 18.12 17.79
C ALA A 322 -9.79 18.44 16.30
N ASP A 323 -8.60 18.23 15.71
CA ASP A 323 -8.39 18.48 14.29
C ASP A 323 -8.85 17.31 13.41
N PHE A 324 -8.96 16.11 13.97
CA PHE A 324 -9.43 14.92 13.28
C PHE A 324 -10.95 14.94 13.15
N ILE A 325 -11.43 15.30 11.97
CA ILE A 325 -12.86 15.37 11.67
C ILE A 325 -13.24 14.29 10.65
N LYS A 326 -14.49 13.82 10.69
CA LYS A 326 -15.03 12.99 9.61
C LYS A 326 -15.23 13.83 8.35
N ALA A 327 -15.10 13.20 7.19
CA ALA A 327 -15.32 13.84 5.91
C ALA A 327 -15.96 12.86 4.93
N THR A 328 -16.88 13.37 4.12
CA THR A 328 -17.48 12.63 3.01
C THR A 328 -16.60 12.81 1.78
N GLN A 329 -16.12 11.68 1.26
CA GLN A 329 -15.31 11.59 0.06
C GLN A 329 -16.22 11.22 -1.11
N ARG A 330 -15.96 11.76 -2.31
CA ARG A 330 -16.70 11.45 -3.53
C ARG A 330 -15.73 11.17 -4.66
N VAL A 331 -15.84 10.00 -5.28
CA VAL A 331 -15.09 9.59 -6.47
C VAL A 331 -16.01 9.74 -7.67
N TYR A 332 -15.68 10.66 -8.59
CA TYR A 332 -16.52 10.99 -9.74
C TYR A 332 -16.29 10.03 -10.90
N CYS A 333 -17.36 9.72 -11.61
CA CYS A 333 -17.43 8.70 -12.66
C CYS A 333 -18.23 9.22 -13.86
N SER A 334 -18.35 10.55 -14.01
CA SER A 334 -19.13 11.15 -15.10
C SER A 334 -18.29 11.29 -16.39
N PRO A 335 -18.92 11.50 -17.56
CA PRO A 335 -18.20 11.73 -18.81
C PRO A 335 -17.23 12.92 -18.76
N THR A 336 -17.57 13.94 -17.95
CA THR A 336 -16.74 15.14 -17.74
C THR A 336 -15.68 14.98 -16.66
N LEU A 337 -15.83 14.00 -15.76
CA LEU A 337 -14.89 13.68 -14.67
C LEU A 337 -14.65 12.15 -14.63
N PRO A 338 -14.07 11.57 -15.69
CA PRO A 338 -14.01 10.12 -15.86
C PRO A 338 -12.81 9.55 -15.11
N SER A 339 -12.97 9.25 -13.82
CA SER A 339 -11.93 8.57 -13.03
C SER A 339 -11.55 7.22 -13.66
N HIS A 340 -10.25 6.95 -13.78
CA HIS A 340 -9.76 5.72 -14.42
C HIS A 340 -8.38 5.30 -13.91
N ILE A 341 -8.05 4.04 -14.17
CA ILE A 341 -6.69 3.51 -14.06
C ILE A 341 -6.11 3.42 -15.47
N ALA A 342 -4.98 4.07 -15.71
CA ALA A 342 -4.21 3.95 -16.95
C ALA A 342 -3.35 2.68 -16.87
N LEU A 343 -3.66 1.68 -17.72
CA LEU A 343 -2.97 0.39 -17.79
C LEU A 343 -2.06 0.31 -19.02
N PRO A 344 -0.81 -0.16 -18.89
CA PRO A 344 0.10 -0.38 -20.02
C PRO A 344 -0.16 -1.76 -20.65
N VAL A 345 -1.29 -1.91 -21.33
CA VAL A 345 -1.75 -3.19 -21.87
C VAL A 345 -0.87 -3.63 -23.05
N VAL A 346 -0.37 -4.86 -22.99
CA VAL A 346 0.32 -5.50 -24.10
C VAL A 346 -0.73 -6.12 -25.02
N PRO A 347 -0.82 -5.70 -26.29
CA PRO A 347 -1.80 -6.24 -27.25
C PRO A 347 -1.67 -7.74 -27.44
#